data_AF-A0A8S3UBD2-F1
#
_entry.id   AF-A0A8S3UBD2-F1
#
_cell.length_a   1.000
_cell.length_b   1.000
_cell.length_c   1.000
_cell.angle_alpha   90.00
_cell.angle_beta   90.00
_cell.angle_gamma   90.00
#
_symmetry.space_group_name_H-M   'P 1'
#
loop_
_entity.id
_entity.type
_entity.pdbx_description
1 polymer ?
#
loop_
_entity_poly.entity_id
_entity_poly.type
_entity_poly.pdbx_seq_one_letter_code
_entity_poly.pdbx_strand_id
1 'polypeptide(L)'
;MHKNRPLVKPMIIVGSDGYILSVLGPYYANAHNNDASITKHLFKTNAEDIKKWIKDDDVLVVDRGFRDAQAFLESLNLKVEMPCFIKKGQKQHTTEEANSSRLITKVRWVVESANGRIKQWRFLDKVVSNHFVPYIGDFVRIVSAFINCFRAPLINDFCNEEIGQTMLDKAQLGNQVQKYVEDNNLIRKKAIYSEVNGTENVLDFPKLTLQQIRDITMGVYQLKQAPRYTESHLSDDNYMLQTCRDRPNLLRVKLTSRHSSSRVYSLWIEFSGDEVTGWYCTCKVGARVVGCCAHIASTMWYLGYSRWELETPSTCKYADSILNAKDVPLETDSDSDSDGFIEE
;
A
#
# COMPACT_ATOMS: atom_id res chain seq x y z
N MET A 1 22.39 -10.65 -6.34
CA MET A 1 21.31 -11.53 -5.84
C MET A 1 21.71 -12.07 -4.45
N HIS A 2 21.68 -11.27 -3.39
CA HIS A 2 21.77 -11.77 -2.00
C HIS A 2 21.05 -10.82 -1.05
N LYS A 3 19.73 -10.78 -1.18
CA LYS A 3 18.86 -10.06 -0.24
C LYS A 3 18.64 -10.91 1.01
N ASN A 4 19.40 -10.55 2.06
CA ASN A 4 19.16 -10.81 3.48
C ASN A 4 18.31 -12.04 3.80
N ARG A 5 18.94 -13.22 3.87
CA ARG A 5 18.33 -14.41 4.49
C ARG A 5 18.63 -14.34 6.00
N PRO A 6 17.71 -13.88 6.87
CA PRO A 6 17.94 -13.92 8.30
C PRO A 6 18.09 -15.38 8.75
N LEU A 7 18.89 -15.63 9.79
CA LEU A 7 18.95 -16.94 10.46
C LEU A 7 17.78 -17.13 11.43
N VAL A 8 17.38 -16.03 12.07
CA VAL A 8 16.31 -15.97 13.05
C VAL A 8 15.40 -14.77 12.81
N LYS A 9 14.14 -14.88 13.18
CA LYS A 9 13.17 -13.78 13.13
C LYS A 9 12.35 -13.69 14.42
N PRO A 10 12.21 -12.50 15.03
CA PRO A 10 11.17 -12.26 16.01
C PRO A 10 9.82 -11.99 15.32
N MET A 11 8.72 -12.21 16.03
CA MET A 11 7.38 -11.78 15.62
C MET A 11 6.82 -10.84 16.68
N ILE A 12 6.31 -9.68 16.28
CA ILE A 12 5.74 -8.71 17.21
C ILE A 12 4.22 -8.77 17.20
N ILE A 13 3.61 -8.57 18.38
CA ILE A 13 2.19 -8.31 18.55
C ILE A 13 2.04 -6.83 18.89
N VAL A 14 1.17 -6.14 18.16
CA VAL A 14 0.97 -4.69 18.29
C VAL A 14 -0.51 -4.45 18.55
N GLY A 15 -0.81 -3.63 19.55
CA GLY A 15 -2.18 -3.20 19.86
C GLY A 15 -2.73 -2.24 18.80
N SER A 16 -4.05 -2.08 18.78
CA SER A 16 -4.71 -1.12 17.89
C SER A 16 -4.39 0.34 18.22
N ASP A 17 -3.82 0.61 19.39
CA ASP A 17 -3.27 1.88 19.87
C ASP A 17 -1.80 2.11 19.45
N GLY A 18 -1.18 1.08 18.88
CA GLY A 18 0.19 1.08 18.39
C GLY A 18 1.27 0.78 19.44
N TYR A 19 0.89 0.33 20.63
CA TYR A 19 1.85 -0.21 21.57
C TYR A 19 2.29 -1.62 21.14
N ILE A 20 3.59 -1.91 21.29
CA ILE A 20 4.11 -3.27 21.09
C ILE A 20 3.77 -4.06 22.36
N LEU A 21 2.85 -5.00 22.26
CA LEU A 21 2.36 -5.80 23.39
C LEU A 21 3.28 -6.98 23.72
N SER A 22 3.88 -7.58 22.69
CA SER A 22 4.78 -8.73 22.85
C SER A 22 5.77 -8.84 21.68
N VAL A 23 6.91 -9.47 21.99
CA VAL A 23 7.93 -9.88 21.01
C VAL A 23 8.19 -11.37 21.22
N LEU A 24 7.69 -12.17 20.29
CA LEU A 24 7.81 -13.61 20.27
C LEU A 24 9.11 -14.06 19.61
N GLY A 25 9.65 -15.17 20.11
CA GLY A 25 10.84 -15.82 19.57
C GLY A 25 12.13 -15.38 20.30
N PRO A 26 13.28 -15.43 19.61
CA PRO A 26 13.42 -15.55 18.16
C PRO A 26 13.09 -16.97 17.65
N TYR A 27 12.53 -17.06 16.44
CA TYR A 27 12.29 -18.33 15.73
C TYR A 27 13.30 -18.50 14.61
N TYR A 28 13.58 -19.74 14.18
CA TYR A 28 14.34 -19.96 12.95
C TYR A 28 13.62 -19.30 11.76
N ALA A 29 14.37 -18.65 10.88
CA ALA A 29 13.80 -18.06 9.66
C ALA A 29 13.77 -19.09 8.52
N ASN A 30 13.00 -20.16 8.70
CA ASN A 30 12.80 -21.23 7.73
C ASN A 30 11.31 -21.47 7.44
N ALA A 31 11.01 -22.29 6.43
CA ALA A 31 9.63 -22.54 5.98
C ALA A 31 8.73 -23.18 7.06
N HIS A 32 9.31 -23.98 7.97
CA HIS A 32 8.56 -24.59 9.07
C HIS A 32 8.08 -23.56 10.11
N ASN A 33 8.86 -22.49 10.31
CA ASN A 33 8.56 -21.39 11.21
C ASN A 33 7.97 -20.20 10.44
N ASN A 34 7.06 -20.48 9.49
CA ASN A 34 6.27 -19.43 8.88
C ASN A 34 5.32 -18.79 9.91
N ASP A 35 4.72 -17.66 9.54
CA ASP A 35 3.97 -16.85 10.49
C ASP A 35 2.74 -17.59 11.04
N ALA A 36 2.05 -18.37 10.21
CA ALA A 36 0.94 -19.22 10.63
C ALA A 36 1.36 -20.29 11.66
N SER A 37 2.52 -20.94 11.45
CA SER A 37 3.06 -21.93 12.38
C SER A 37 3.44 -21.30 13.73
N ILE A 38 4.07 -20.12 13.70
CA ILE A 38 4.45 -19.40 14.91
C ILE A 38 3.21 -19.01 15.72
N THR A 39 2.16 -18.49 15.06
CA THR A 39 0.89 -18.17 15.73
C THR A 39 0.24 -19.40 16.32
N LYS A 40 0.18 -20.53 15.59
CA LYS A 40 -0.36 -21.78 16.15
C LYS A 40 0.42 -22.24 17.38
N HIS A 41 1.75 -22.16 17.33
CA HIS A 41 2.62 -22.51 18.46
C HIS A 41 2.31 -21.65 19.69
N LEU A 42 2.26 -20.32 19.53
CA LEU A 42 1.92 -19.35 20.58
C LEU A 42 0.64 -19.74 21.34
N PHE A 43 -0.46 -19.93 20.62
CA PHE A 43 -1.76 -20.26 21.23
C PHE A 43 -1.82 -21.67 21.81
N LYS A 44 -1.19 -22.67 21.15
CA LYS A 44 -1.19 -24.05 21.65
C LYS A 44 -0.38 -24.20 22.94
N THR A 45 0.76 -23.53 23.02
CA THR A 45 1.64 -23.55 24.20
C THR A 45 1.20 -22.60 25.29
N ASN A 46 0.20 -21.75 25.04
CA ASN A 46 -0.17 -20.65 25.92
C ASN A 46 1.05 -19.77 26.29
N ALA A 47 1.95 -19.53 25.32
CA ALA A 47 3.14 -18.74 25.56
C ALA A 47 2.75 -17.30 25.96
N GLU A 48 3.49 -16.75 26.93
CA GLU A 48 3.21 -15.44 27.55
C GLU A 48 1.77 -15.30 28.08
N ASP A 49 1.14 -16.42 28.48
CA ASP A 49 -0.25 -16.43 28.95
C ASP A 49 -1.24 -15.82 27.95
N ILE A 50 -1.02 -16.07 26.65
CA ILE A 50 -1.85 -15.51 25.56
C ILE A 50 -3.35 -15.81 25.68
N LYS A 51 -3.76 -16.82 26.43
CA LYS A 51 -5.18 -17.08 26.65
C LYS A 51 -5.82 -16.18 27.72
N LYS A 52 -5.03 -15.41 28.48
CA LYS A 52 -5.52 -14.50 29.54
C LYS A 52 -5.79 -13.08 29.05
N TRP A 53 -5.00 -12.60 28.07
CA TRP A 53 -5.16 -11.24 27.52
C TRP A 53 -6.16 -11.16 26.35
N ILE A 54 -6.57 -12.28 25.75
CA ILE A 54 -7.50 -12.35 24.60
C ILE A 54 -8.85 -12.80 25.11
N LYS A 55 -9.91 -12.20 24.56
CA LYS A 55 -11.31 -12.51 24.84
C LYS A 55 -11.99 -13.05 23.60
N ASP A 56 -13.12 -13.73 23.82
CA ASP A 56 -14.04 -14.06 22.74
C ASP A 56 -14.39 -12.79 21.95
N ASP A 57 -14.53 -12.93 20.64
CA ASP A 57 -14.84 -11.85 19.69
C ASP A 57 -13.74 -10.81 19.43
N ASP A 58 -12.55 -10.95 20.03
CA ASP A 58 -11.40 -10.08 19.72
C ASP A 58 -11.00 -10.20 18.23
N VAL A 59 -10.63 -9.06 17.64
CA VAL A 59 -10.29 -8.95 16.22
C VAL A 59 -8.77 -9.02 16.03
N LEU A 60 -8.31 -10.03 15.29
CA LEU A 60 -6.93 -10.16 14.84
C LEU A 60 -6.81 -9.74 13.38
N VAL A 61 -6.09 -8.62 13.16
CA VAL A 61 -5.73 -8.16 11.83
C VAL A 61 -4.38 -8.77 11.43
N VAL A 62 -4.40 -9.62 10.41
CA VAL A 62 -3.22 -10.37 9.94
C VAL A 62 -2.95 -10.15 8.45
N ASP A 63 -1.72 -10.44 8.03
CA ASP A 63 -1.38 -10.46 6.60
C ASP A 63 -1.80 -11.80 5.96
N ARG A 64 -1.78 -11.86 4.63
CA ARG A 64 -2.10 -13.05 3.85
C ARG A 64 -1.24 -14.27 4.18
N GLY A 65 -0.03 -14.07 4.72
CA GLY A 65 0.86 -15.15 5.19
C GLY A 65 0.29 -15.98 6.35
N PHE A 66 -0.77 -15.51 7.01
CA PHE A 66 -1.42 -16.18 8.13
C PHE A 66 -2.64 -17.03 7.72
N ARG A 67 -2.92 -17.14 6.41
CA ARG A 67 -4.06 -17.90 5.87
C ARG A 67 -4.23 -19.28 6.52
N ASP A 68 -3.12 -20.02 6.65
CA ASP A 68 -3.19 -21.40 7.14
C ASP A 68 -3.44 -21.48 8.66
N ALA A 69 -3.44 -20.35 9.37
CA ALA A 69 -3.84 -20.24 10.78
C ALA A 69 -5.26 -19.74 10.99
N GLN A 70 -5.97 -19.28 9.95
CA GLN A 70 -7.30 -18.67 10.07
C GLN A 70 -8.30 -19.59 10.77
N ALA A 71 -8.56 -20.78 10.22
CA ALA A 71 -9.53 -21.72 10.80
C ALA A 71 -9.20 -22.11 12.26
N PHE A 72 -7.90 -22.14 12.60
CA PHE A 72 -7.48 -22.42 13.97
C PHE A 72 -7.81 -21.24 14.91
N LEU A 73 -7.53 -20.00 14.49
CA LEU A 73 -7.85 -18.81 15.29
C LEU A 73 -9.36 -18.63 15.45
N GLU A 74 -10.14 -18.88 14.39
CA GLU A 74 -11.61 -18.85 14.44
C GLU A 74 -12.17 -19.93 15.39
N SER A 75 -11.53 -21.10 15.48
CA SER A 75 -11.90 -22.13 16.46
C SER A 75 -11.65 -21.73 17.92
N LEU A 76 -10.93 -20.63 18.15
CA LEU A 76 -10.71 -20.01 19.46
C LEU A 76 -11.67 -18.83 19.70
N ASN A 77 -12.77 -18.71 18.93
CA ASN A 77 -13.75 -17.62 18.96
C ASN A 77 -13.16 -16.23 18.63
N LEU A 78 -12.11 -16.19 17.80
CA LEU A 78 -11.48 -14.95 17.38
C LEU A 78 -11.94 -14.54 15.98
N LYS A 79 -12.07 -13.24 15.75
CA LYS A 79 -12.38 -12.67 14.44
C LYS A 79 -11.07 -12.43 13.69
N VAL A 80 -10.86 -13.12 12.58
CA VAL A 80 -9.62 -13.00 11.80
C VAL A 80 -9.88 -12.18 10.55
N GLU A 81 -9.25 -11.02 10.48
CA GLU A 81 -9.36 -10.09 9.35
C GLU A 81 -8.05 -10.09 8.55
N MET A 82 -8.14 -10.38 7.24
CA MET A 82 -7.00 -10.35 6.33
C MET A 82 -7.37 -9.87 4.91
N PRO A 83 -6.43 -9.26 4.16
CA PRO A 83 -6.73 -8.79 2.81
C PRO A 83 -7.15 -9.95 1.89
N CYS A 84 -8.27 -9.80 1.17
CA CYS A 84 -8.86 -10.83 0.33
C CYS A 84 -7.87 -11.38 -0.71
N PHE A 85 -8.00 -12.65 -1.08
CA PHE A 85 -7.24 -13.24 -2.19
C PHE A 85 -8.01 -13.06 -3.51
N ILE A 86 -7.28 -12.93 -4.62
CA ILE A 86 -7.91 -12.98 -5.95
C ILE A 86 -8.26 -14.43 -6.22
N LYS A 87 -9.53 -14.70 -6.49
CA LYS A 87 -10.00 -16.06 -6.79
C LYS A 87 -9.45 -16.55 -8.13
N LYS A 88 -9.24 -17.86 -8.25
CA LYS A 88 -8.76 -18.48 -9.50
C LYS A 88 -9.70 -18.11 -10.65
N GLY A 89 -9.13 -17.66 -11.77
CA GLY A 89 -9.88 -17.19 -12.95
C GLY A 89 -10.27 -15.72 -12.93
N GLN A 90 -10.17 -15.02 -11.80
CA GLN A 90 -10.40 -13.57 -11.74
C GLN A 90 -9.11 -12.79 -11.96
N LYS A 91 -9.23 -11.63 -12.62
CA LYS A 91 -8.09 -10.70 -12.85
C LYS A 91 -8.05 -9.55 -11.85
N GLN A 92 -9.15 -9.33 -11.14
CA GLN A 92 -9.39 -8.18 -10.26
C GLN A 92 -10.29 -8.62 -9.10
N HIS A 93 -10.14 -7.97 -7.93
CA HIS A 93 -11.09 -8.07 -6.82
C HIS A 93 -12.41 -7.39 -7.17
N THR A 94 -13.51 -7.89 -6.59
CA THR A 94 -14.78 -7.13 -6.55
C THR A 94 -14.61 -5.81 -5.80
N THR A 95 -15.54 -4.86 -5.97
CA THR A 95 -15.50 -3.59 -5.24
C THR A 95 -15.51 -3.84 -3.73
N GLU A 96 -16.33 -4.77 -3.26
CA GLU A 96 -16.49 -5.14 -1.85
C GLU A 96 -15.20 -5.74 -1.29
N GLU A 97 -14.61 -6.73 -1.98
CA GLU A 97 -13.33 -7.35 -1.57
C GLU A 97 -12.18 -6.33 -1.56
N ALA A 98 -12.14 -5.44 -2.55
CA ALA A 98 -11.11 -4.42 -2.66
C ALA A 98 -11.25 -3.32 -1.58
N ASN A 99 -12.49 -2.93 -1.25
CA ASN A 99 -12.80 -2.01 -0.15
C ASN A 99 -12.45 -2.64 1.20
N SER A 100 -12.89 -3.88 1.48
CA SER A 100 -12.56 -4.60 2.72
C SER A 100 -11.04 -4.72 2.90
N SER A 101 -10.32 -5.14 1.86
CA SER A 101 -8.85 -5.19 1.88
C SER A 101 -8.21 -3.83 2.18
N ARG A 102 -8.82 -2.72 1.73
CA ARG A 102 -8.33 -1.37 2.03
C ARG A 102 -8.53 -0.98 3.48
N LEU A 103 -9.66 -1.34 4.08
CA LEU A 103 -9.95 -1.11 5.51
C LEU A 103 -8.93 -1.87 6.38
N ILE A 104 -8.72 -3.15 6.08
CA ILE A 104 -7.74 -3.99 6.79
C ILE A 104 -6.33 -3.41 6.69
N THR A 105 -5.91 -3.02 5.47
CA THR A 105 -4.58 -2.41 5.28
C THR A 105 -4.44 -1.02 5.90
N LYS A 106 -5.54 -0.29 6.15
CA LYS A 106 -5.51 0.99 6.88
C LYS A 106 -5.12 0.78 8.34
N VAL A 107 -5.72 -0.20 9.00
CA VAL A 107 -5.44 -0.52 10.41
C VAL A 107 -4.09 -1.20 10.55
N ARG A 108 -3.73 -2.11 9.63
CA ARG A 108 -2.46 -2.84 9.63
C ARG A 108 -1.21 -1.93 9.55
N TRP A 109 -1.36 -0.69 9.08
CA TRP A 109 -0.26 0.29 9.01
C TRP A 109 0.48 0.47 10.34
N VAL A 110 -0.21 0.30 11.48
CA VAL A 110 0.40 0.41 12.81
C VAL A 110 1.50 -0.64 13.02
N VAL A 111 1.30 -1.87 12.53
CA VAL A 111 2.26 -2.97 12.61
C VAL A 111 3.48 -2.68 11.74
N GLU A 112 3.27 -2.14 10.54
CA GLU A 112 4.37 -1.73 9.65
C GLU A 112 5.21 -0.61 10.28
N SER A 113 4.54 0.34 10.93
CA SER A 113 5.20 1.47 11.58
C SER A 113 5.98 1.07 12.82
N ALA A 114 5.43 0.15 13.63
CA ALA A 114 6.13 -0.43 14.77
C ALA A 114 7.40 -1.18 14.32
N ASN A 115 7.27 -2.04 13.31
CA ASN A 115 8.43 -2.70 12.70
C ASN A 115 9.45 -1.69 12.14
N GLY A 116 8.98 -0.62 11.49
CA GLY A 116 9.83 0.46 11.00
C GLY A 116 10.63 1.14 12.12
N ARG A 117 10.00 1.40 13.27
CA ARG A 117 10.68 1.98 14.45
C ARG A 117 11.76 1.05 15.01
N ILE A 118 11.52 -0.26 15.05
CA ILE A 118 12.52 -1.25 15.48
C ILE A 118 13.71 -1.28 14.52
N LYS A 119 13.44 -1.29 13.20
CA LYS A 119 14.49 -1.34 12.16
C LYS A 119 15.37 -0.09 12.10
N GLN A 120 14.97 1.03 12.72
CA GLN A 120 15.81 2.23 12.81
C GLN A 120 16.97 2.11 13.82
N TRP A 121 16.95 1.08 14.67
CA TRP A 121 18.02 0.87 15.64
C TRP A 121 19.23 0.26 14.95
N ARG A 122 20.37 0.97 15.00
CA ARG A 122 21.60 0.64 14.26
C ARG A 122 22.04 -0.82 14.42
N PHE A 123 21.90 -1.39 15.61
CA PHE A 123 22.27 -2.78 15.86
C PHE A 123 21.41 -3.76 15.03
N LEU A 124 20.10 -3.50 14.92
CA LEU A 124 19.14 -4.36 14.22
C LEU A 124 19.08 -4.06 12.70
N ASP A 125 19.58 -2.89 12.26
CA ASP A 125 19.70 -2.49 10.86
C ASP A 125 20.92 -3.13 10.15
N LYS A 126 21.87 -3.68 10.92
CA LYS A 126 23.13 -4.21 10.39
C LYS A 126 23.19 -5.73 10.51
N VAL A 127 24.13 -6.32 9.77
CA VAL A 127 24.45 -7.74 9.91
C VAL A 127 25.02 -7.97 11.31
N VAL A 128 24.33 -8.79 12.09
CA VAL A 128 24.71 -9.12 13.46
C VAL A 128 25.53 -10.41 13.48
N SER A 129 26.57 -10.47 14.31
CA SER A 129 27.36 -11.68 14.53
C SER A 129 26.52 -12.81 15.11
N ASN A 130 26.77 -14.05 14.66
CA ASN A 130 26.10 -15.25 15.17
C ASN A 130 26.28 -15.46 16.68
N HIS A 131 27.32 -14.87 17.27
CA HIS A 131 27.53 -14.85 18.72
C HIS A 131 26.32 -14.29 19.49
N PHE A 132 25.59 -13.34 18.88
CA PHE A 132 24.45 -12.68 19.52
C PHE A 132 23.12 -13.41 19.36
N VAL A 133 23.05 -14.51 18.59
CA VAL A 133 21.79 -15.25 18.34
C VAL A 133 21.01 -15.57 19.63
N PRO A 134 21.63 -16.03 20.74
CA PRO A 134 20.91 -16.29 21.99
C PRO A 134 20.24 -15.05 22.60
N TYR A 135 20.70 -13.85 22.27
CA TYR A 135 20.28 -12.58 22.88
C TYR A 135 19.39 -11.72 21.97
N ILE A 136 19.21 -12.10 20.69
CA ILE A 136 18.44 -11.32 19.71
C ILE A 136 17.01 -11.04 20.21
N GLY A 137 16.35 -12.02 20.82
CA GLY A 137 15.00 -11.84 21.38
C GLY A 137 14.96 -10.75 22.44
N ASP A 138 15.89 -10.80 23.38
CA ASP A 138 15.98 -9.83 24.47
C ASP A 138 16.35 -8.44 23.96
N PHE A 139 17.24 -8.33 22.97
CA PHE A 139 17.54 -7.05 22.34
C PHE A 139 16.31 -6.42 21.69
N VAL A 140 15.50 -7.21 20.96
CA VAL A 140 14.28 -6.70 20.33
C VAL A 140 13.23 -6.32 21.39
N ARG A 141 13.11 -7.07 22.49
CA ARG A 141 12.25 -6.73 23.64
C ARG A 141 12.66 -5.43 24.31
N ILE A 142 13.96 -5.25 24.60
CA ILE A 142 14.50 -4.03 25.20
C ILE A 142 14.23 -2.83 24.28
N VAL A 143 14.51 -2.98 22.98
CA VAL A 143 14.22 -1.94 21.97
C VAL A 143 12.72 -1.61 21.93
N SER A 144 11.85 -2.63 21.98
CA SER A 144 10.40 -2.45 21.98
C SER A 144 9.92 -1.72 23.24
N ALA A 145 10.48 -2.05 24.41
CA ALA A 145 10.20 -1.34 25.66
C ALA A 145 10.63 0.13 25.58
N PHE A 146 11.81 0.42 25.02
CA PHE A 146 12.24 1.81 24.80
C PHE A 146 11.34 2.56 23.82
N ILE A 147 10.86 1.90 22.76
CA ILE A 147 9.90 2.49 21.82
C ILE A 147 8.61 2.84 22.55
N ASN A 148 8.02 1.90 23.30
CA ASN A 148 6.79 2.13 24.04
C ASN A 148 6.93 3.22 25.10
N CYS A 149 8.08 3.32 25.76
CA CYS A 149 8.29 4.28 26.86
C CYS A 149 8.60 5.70 26.37
N PHE A 150 9.42 5.84 25.32
CA PHE A 150 10.04 7.13 24.97
C PHE A 150 9.65 7.67 23.59
N ARG A 151 9.07 6.87 22.69
CA ARG A 151 8.58 7.39 21.41
C ARG A 151 7.14 7.87 21.58
N ALA A 152 6.80 8.95 20.88
CA ALA A 152 5.42 9.37 20.76
C ALA A 152 4.54 8.21 20.25
N PRO A 153 3.28 8.07 20.73
CA PRO A 153 2.35 7.06 20.24
C PRO A 153 2.28 7.04 18.71
N LEU A 154 2.03 5.85 18.13
CA LEU A 154 1.79 5.74 16.68
C LEU A 154 0.45 6.35 16.30
N ILE A 155 -0.50 6.33 17.23
CA ILE A 155 -1.84 6.87 17.09
C ILE A 155 -1.98 7.98 18.12
N ASN A 156 -2.16 9.20 17.64
CA ASN A 156 -2.63 10.31 18.47
C ASN A 156 -4.13 10.42 18.19
N ASP A 157 -4.94 10.08 19.20
CA ASP A 157 -6.40 10.21 19.12
C ASP A 157 -6.82 11.66 18.89
N PHE A 158 -8.04 11.84 18.35
CA PHE A 158 -8.77 13.07 18.00
C PHE A 158 -8.95 13.42 16.50
N CYS A 159 -8.28 12.77 15.54
CA CYS A 159 -8.41 13.18 14.11
C CYS A 159 -8.67 12.03 13.11
N ASN A 160 -8.84 10.79 13.56
CA ASN A 160 -8.99 9.62 12.67
C ASN A 160 -10.39 9.00 12.65
N GLU A 161 -11.30 9.37 13.55
CA GLU A 161 -12.66 8.80 13.61
C GLU A 161 -13.47 9.19 12.38
N GLU A 162 -13.46 10.48 12.00
CA GLU A 162 -14.14 10.98 10.79
C GLU A 162 -13.63 10.30 9.52
N ILE A 163 -12.31 10.10 9.42
CA ILE A 163 -11.70 9.36 8.31
C ILE A 163 -12.17 7.90 8.33
N GLY A 164 -12.20 7.27 9.51
CA GLY A 164 -12.67 5.90 9.69
C GLY A 164 -14.13 5.74 9.24
N GLN A 165 -15.02 6.61 9.72
CA GLN A 165 -16.43 6.62 9.35
C GLN A 165 -16.60 6.86 7.85
N THR A 166 -15.88 7.82 7.27
CA THR A 166 -15.89 8.07 5.82
C THR A 166 -15.45 6.83 5.03
N MET A 167 -14.44 6.09 5.49
CA MET A 167 -14.02 4.84 4.85
C MET A 167 -15.09 3.75 4.94
N LEU A 168 -15.78 3.63 6.09
CA LEU A 168 -16.86 2.67 6.29
C LEU A 168 -18.07 3.00 5.41
N ASP A 169 -18.48 4.26 5.34
CA ASP A 169 -19.60 4.72 4.51
C ASP A 169 -19.31 4.48 3.02
N LYS A 170 -18.09 4.82 2.56
CA LYS A 170 -17.65 4.53 1.19
C LYS A 170 -17.58 3.03 0.91
N ALA A 171 -17.25 2.20 1.89
CA ALA A 171 -17.14 0.76 1.69
C ALA A 171 -18.49 0.11 1.31
N GLN A 172 -19.60 0.72 1.72
CA GLN A 172 -20.96 0.28 1.37
C GLN A 172 -21.37 0.66 -0.07
N LEU A 173 -20.59 1.52 -0.74
CA LEU A 173 -20.89 1.98 -2.08
C LEU A 173 -20.27 1.06 -3.14
N GLY A 174 -21.05 0.74 -4.16
CA GLY A 174 -20.54 0.14 -5.39
C GLY A 174 -19.81 1.16 -6.26
N ASN A 175 -18.92 0.68 -7.14
CA ASN A 175 -18.19 1.56 -8.07
C ASN A 175 -19.04 1.90 -9.30
N GLN A 176 -19.63 3.11 -9.29
CA GLN A 176 -20.50 3.56 -10.38
C GLN A 176 -19.75 3.75 -11.70
N VAL A 177 -18.48 4.18 -11.66
CA VAL A 177 -17.65 4.32 -12.86
C VAL A 177 -17.34 2.95 -13.46
N GLN A 178 -17.03 1.96 -12.63
CA GLN A 178 -16.85 0.57 -13.07
C GLN A 178 -18.12 0.05 -13.75
N LYS A 179 -19.27 0.19 -13.09
CA LYS A 179 -20.56 -0.24 -13.63
C LYS A 179 -20.82 0.39 -15.00
N TYR A 180 -20.64 1.70 -15.12
CA TYR A 180 -20.79 2.41 -16.39
C TYR A 180 -19.83 1.91 -17.48
N VAL A 181 -18.56 1.67 -17.14
CA VAL A 181 -17.53 1.16 -18.05
C VAL A 181 -17.88 -0.23 -18.57
N GLU A 182 -18.41 -1.10 -17.71
CA GLU A 182 -18.80 -2.47 -18.02
C GLU A 182 -20.09 -2.51 -18.85
N ASP A 183 -21.16 -1.84 -18.40
CA ASP A 183 -22.47 -1.79 -19.07
C ASP A 183 -22.34 -1.24 -20.51
N ASN A 184 -21.49 -0.24 -20.72
CA ASN A 184 -21.29 0.37 -22.03
C ASN A 184 -20.15 -0.27 -22.86
N ASN A 185 -19.50 -1.30 -22.34
CA ASN A 185 -18.37 -2.01 -22.97
C ASN A 185 -17.19 -1.09 -23.35
N LEU A 186 -16.94 -0.08 -22.53
CA LEU A 186 -15.95 0.98 -22.78
C LEU A 186 -14.50 0.48 -22.80
N ILE A 187 -14.25 -0.68 -22.19
CA ILE A 187 -12.93 -1.34 -22.24
C ILE A 187 -12.56 -1.69 -23.69
N ARG A 188 -13.54 -2.20 -24.47
CA ARG A 188 -13.34 -2.74 -25.82
C ARG A 188 -13.60 -1.71 -26.92
N LYS A 189 -14.55 -0.79 -26.73
CA LYS A 189 -14.88 0.25 -27.71
C LYS A 189 -13.74 1.27 -27.82
N LYS A 190 -12.93 1.20 -28.87
CA LYS A 190 -11.85 2.16 -29.12
C LYS A 190 -12.32 3.42 -29.87
N ALA A 191 -13.30 3.28 -30.77
CA ALA A 191 -13.72 4.35 -31.67
C ALA A 191 -14.39 5.56 -30.98
N ILE A 192 -14.85 5.39 -29.74
CA ILE A 192 -15.48 6.45 -28.94
C ILE A 192 -14.46 7.34 -28.21
N TYR A 193 -13.18 6.95 -28.27
CA TYR A 193 -12.11 7.69 -27.63
C TYR A 193 -11.44 8.61 -28.64
N SER A 194 -11.09 9.80 -28.16
CA SER A 194 -10.24 10.74 -28.87
C SER A 194 -8.98 10.96 -28.05
N GLU A 195 -7.81 10.83 -28.67
CA GLU A 195 -6.54 11.12 -28.01
C GLU A 195 -6.41 12.60 -27.71
N VAL A 196 -5.83 12.90 -26.55
CA VAL A 196 -5.54 14.25 -26.12
C VAL A 196 -4.06 14.50 -26.38
N ASN A 197 -3.76 15.24 -27.45
CA ASN A 197 -2.40 15.61 -27.83
C ASN A 197 -2.10 17.05 -27.36
N GLY A 198 -1.07 17.23 -26.53
CA GLY A 198 -0.56 18.54 -26.12
C GLY A 198 -0.98 19.03 -24.73
N THR A 199 -0.13 19.87 -24.14
CA THR A 199 -0.24 20.49 -22.81
C THR A 199 -1.23 21.66 -22.74
N GLU A 200 -1.76 22.13 -23.87
CA GLU A 200 -2.68 23.25 -23.94
C GLU A 200 -4.13 22.79 -23.70
N ASN A 201 -4.62 22.94 -22.46
CA ASN A 201 -6.04 23.09 -22.08
C ASN A 201 -7.12 22.11 -22.61
N VAL A 202 -6.79 20.94 -23.16
CA VAL A 202 -7.80 20.02 -23.76
C VAL A 202 -8.63 19.22 -22.72
N LEU A 203 -8.36 19.39 -21.42
CA LEU A 203 -9.17 18.75 -20.38
C LEU A 203 -9.61 19.81 -19.39
N ASP A 204 -10.92 20.04 -19.30
CA ASP A 204 -11.60 20.72 -18.17
C ASP A 204 -11.44 19.90 -16.86
N PHE A 205 -10.29 19.24 -16.68
CA PHE A 205 -9.98 18.43 -15.52
C PHE A 205 -9.73 19.36 -14.34
N PRO A 206 -10.31 19.07 -13.17
CA PRO A 206 -10.27 19.96 -12.03
C PRO A 206 -8.84 20.23 -11.54
N LYS A 207 -8.57 21.49 -11.17
CA LYS A 207 -7.38 21.83 -10.41
C LYS A 207 -7.58 21.39 -8.96
N LEU A 208 -6.78 20.40 -8.54
CA LEU A 208 -6.84 19.78 -7.22
C LEU A 208 -5.69 20.25 -6.34
N THR A 209 -5.98 20.48 -5.07
CA THR A 209 -4.99 20.64 -4.01
C THR A 209 -4.42 19.28 -3.58
N LEU A 210 -3.22 19.26 -2.98
CA LEU A 210 -2.69 18.03 -2.37
C LEU A 210 -3.60 17.47 -1.28
N GLN A 211 -4.36 18.32 -0.58
CA GLN A 211 -5.30 17.88 0.43
C GLN A 211 -6.49 17.15 -0.20
N GLN A 212 -7.10 17.70 -1.25
CA GLN A 212 -8.17 16.99 -2.00
C GLN A 212 -7.70 15.62 -2.51
N ILE A 213 -6.47 15.53 -3.05
CA ILE A 213 -5.93 14.25 -3.51
C ILE A 213 -5.70 13.30 -2.33
N ARG A 214 -5.20 13.81 -1.19
CA ARG A 214 -5.01 13.02 0.03
C ARG A 214 -6.33 12.45 0.57
N ASP A 215 -7.40 13.23 0.48
CA ASP A 215 -8.74 12.82 0.89
C ASP A 215 -9.26 11.73 -0.07
N ILE A 216 -9.06 11.90 -1.38
CA ILE A 216 -9.38 10.85 -2.37
C ILE A 216 -8.59 9.55 -2.12
N THR A 217 -7.29 9.64 -1.79
CA THR A 217 -6.45 8.44 -1.56
C THR A 217 -6.67 7.81 -0.18
N MET A 218 -7.37 8.50 0.73
CA MET A 218 -7.53 8.15 2.14
C MET A 218 -6.19 7.88 2.85
N GLY A 219 -5.13 8.58 2.45
CA GLY A 219 -3.79 8.44 3.00
C GLY A 219 -2.64 8.89 2.10
N VAL A 220 -1.46 9.09 2.70
CA VAL A 220 -0.29 9.69 2.04
C VAL A 220 0.54 8.72 1.19
N TYR A 221 0.33 7.41 1.31
CA TYR A 221 1.21 6.42 0.71
C TYR A 221 1.19 6.46 -0.82
N GLN A 222 -0.01 6.45 -1.42
CA GLN A 222 -0.18 6.54 -2.87
C GLN A 222 0.27 7.91 -3.39
N LEU A 223 0.01 8.98 -2.63
CA LEU A 223 0.43 10.33 -2.97
C LEU A 223 1.96 10.47 -3.02
N LYS A 224 2.70 9.89 -2.07
CA LYS A 224 4.17 9.87 -2.07
C LYS A 224 4.78 9.11 -3.25
N GLN A 225 4.04 8.15 -3.82
CA GLN A 225 4.49 7.41 -5.00
C GLN A 225 4.15 8.08 -6.32
N ALA A 226 3.16 8.98 -6.32
CA ALA A 226 2.65 9.61 -7.53
C ALA A 226 3.74 10.30 -8.37
N PRO A 227 4.67 11.11 -7.82
CA PRO A 227 5.69 11.78 -8.64
C PRO A 227 6.57 10.80 -9.43
N ARG A 228 7.14 9.80 -8.75
CA ARG A 228 7.99 8.79 -9.38
C ARG A 228 7.24 7.94 -10.40
N TYR A 229 5.97 7.63 -10.10
CA TYR A 229 5.12 6.91 -11.05
C TYR A 229 4.92 7.75 -12.32
N THR A 230 4.61 9.04 -12.16
CA THR A 230 4.43 9.97 -13.27
C THR A 230 5.71 10.16 -14.10
N GLU A 231 6.86 10.43 -13.47
CA GLU A 231 8.15 10.60 -14.15
C GLU A 231 8.47 9.42 -15.08
N SER A 232 8.34 8.19 -14.57
CA SER A 232 8.59 6.98 -15.37
C SER A 232 7.66 6.79 -16.56
N HIS A 233 6.46 7.37 -16.55
CA HIS A 233 5.50 7.23 -17.65
C HIS A 233 5.57 8.39 -18.64
N LEU A 234 6.03 9.56 -18.20
CA LEU A 234 6.31 10.69 -19.07
C LEU A 234 7.62 10.49 -19.85
N SER A 235 8.62 9.81 -19.28
CA SER A 235 9.89 9.53 -19.98
C SER A 235 9.75 8.53 -21.11
N ASP A 236 8.79 7.61 -21.00
CA ASP A 236 8.69 6.44 -21.88
C ASP A 236 7.58 6.55 -22.93
N ASP A 237 6.97 7.73 -23.12
CA ASP A 237 5.77 7.95 -23.97
C ASP A 237 4.60 6.98 -23.66
N ASN A 238 4.60 6.40 -22.45
CA ASN A 238 3.66 5.36 -22.02
C ASN A 238 2.37 5.94 -21.41
N TYR A 239 2.22 7.26 -21.42
CA TYR A 239 1.11 7.98 -20.81
C TYR A 239 0.09 8.41 -21.88
N MET A 240 -0.85 7.53 -22.22
CA MET A 240 -1.85 7.83 -23.26
C MET A 240 -3.16 8.34 -22.63
N LEU A 241 -3.45 9.63 -22.85
CA LEU A 241 -4.65 10.34 -22.42
C LEU A 241 -5.72 10.31 -23.50
N GLN A 242 -6.95 9.93 -23.14
CA GLN A 242 -8.07 9.86 -24.07
C GLN A 242 -9.37 10.35 -23.42
N THR A 243 -10.16 11.15 -24.11
CA THR A 243 -11.52 11.55 -23.68
C THR A 243 -12.58 10.67 -24.33
N CYS A 244 -13.67 10.42 -23.61
CA CYS A 244 -14.83 9.73 -24.19
C CYS A 244 -15.75 10.74 -24.88
N ARG A 245 -16.02 10.57 -26.18
CA ARG A 245 -16.88 11.50 -26.95
C ARG A 245 -18.31 11.56 -26.41
N ASP A 246 -18.84 10.42 -26.00
CA ASP A 246 -20.21 10.30 -25.47
C ASP A 246 -20.34 10.88 -24.05
N ARG A 247 -19.20 11.04 -23.36
CA ARG A 247 -19.14 11.55 -21.99
C ARG A 247 -17.85 12.34 -21.76
N PRO A 248 -17.83 13.64 -22.11
CA PRO A 248 -16.63 14.48 -22.04
C PRO A 248 -16.01 14.55 -20.65
N ASN A 249 -16.84 14.41 -19.61
CA ASN A 249 -16.45 14.43 -18.20
C ASN A 249 -15.90 13.06 -17.69
N LEU A 250 -15.65 12.12 -18.60
CA LEU A 250 -15.02 10.83 -18.32
C LEU A 250 -13.69 10.72 -19.06
N LEU A 251 -12.60 10.90 -18.31
CA LEU A 251 -11.24 10.74 -18.80
C LEU A 251 -10.85 9.27 -18.78
N ARG A 252 -10.25 8.76 -19.86
CA ARG A 252 -9.56 7.47 -19.90
C ARG A 252 -8.05 7.68 -20.00
N VAL A 253 -7.30 6.92 -19.21
CA VAL A 253 -5.83 6.88 -19.30
C VAL A 253 -5.38 5.43 -19.45
N LYS A 254 -4.32 5.20 -20.22
CA LYS A 254 -3.61 3.93 -20.23
C LYS A 254 -2.21 4.11 -19.66
N LEU A 255 -1.83 3.22 -18.75
CA LEU A 255 -0.54 3.22 -18.06
C LEU A 255 0.06 1.83 -18.09
N THR A 256 1.36 1.73 -18.35
CA THR A 256 2.12 0.49 -18.18
C THR A 256 2.29 0.18 -16.69
N SER A 257 2.51 -1.09 -16.36
CA SER A 257 2.75 -1.52 -14.99
C SER A 257 4.21 -1.25 -14.64
N ARG A 258 4.46 -0.61 -13.50
CA ARG A 258 5.84 -0.41 -13.00
C ARG A 258 6.64 -1.71 -12.82
N HIS A 259 5.95 -2.82 -12.58
CA HIS A 259 6.56 -4.14 -12.38
C HIS A 259 6.65 -4.99 -13.66
N SER A 260 6.08 -4.51 -14.77
CA SER A 260 6.03 -5.29 -16.01
C SER A 260 5.72 -4.38 -17.20
N SER A 261 6.69 -4.25 -18.11
CA SER A 261 6.53 -3.49 -19.35
C SER A 261 5.44 -4.03 -20.27
N SER A 262 5.09 -5.33 -20.17
CA SER A 262 4.06 -5.96 -21.00
C SER A 262 2.63 -5.74 -20.50
N ARG A 263 2.45 -5.28 -19.26
CA ARG A 263 1.12 -5.15 -18.65
C ARG A 263 0.64 -3.71 -18.66
N VAL A 264 -0.37 -3.42 -19.47
CA VAL A 264 -1.02 -2.11 -19.53
C VAL A 264 -2.35 -2.14 -18.77
N TYR A 265 -2.56 -1.16 -17.90
CA TYR A 265 -3.84 -0.92 -17.22
C TYR A 265 -4.58 0.22 -17.92
N SER A 266 -5.89 0.05 -18.07
CA SER A 266 -6.79 1.16 -18.41
C SER A 266 -7.41 1.68 -17.13
N LEU A 267 -7.55 3.00 -17.04
CA LEU A 267 -8.26 3.65 -15.96
C LEU A 267 -9.19 4.72 -16.50
N TRP A 268 -10.22 5.01 -15.71
CA TRP A 268 -11.23 6.01 -15.97
C TRP A 268 -11.38 6.90 -14.74
N ILE A 269 -11.46 8.21 -14.96
CA ILE A 269 -11.70 9.20 -13.93
C ILE A 269 -12.87 10.06 -14.39
N GLU A 270 -13.91 10.09 -13.58
CA GLU A 270 -15.07 10.94 -13.76
C GLU A 270 -14.91 12.20 -12.92
N PHE A 271 -15.24 13.34 -13.50
CA PHE A 271 -15.17 14.64 -12.85
C PHE A 271 -16.39 15.50 -13.22
N SER A 272 -16.67 16.54 -12.45
CA SER A 272 -17.74 17.50 -12.70
C SER A 272 -17.35 18.85 -12.12
N GLY A 273 -17.19 19.86 -12.99
CA GLY A 273 -16.65 21.15 -12.57
C GLY A 273 -15.28 20.99 -11.92
N ASP A 274 -15.13 21.48 -10.69
CA ASP A 274 -13.88 21.48 -9.94
C ASP A 274 -13.66 20.21 -9.08
N GLU A 275 -14.46 19.17 -9.27
CA GLU A 275 -14.41 17.97 -8.44
C GLU A 275 -14.26 16.67 -9.22
N VAL A 276 -13.49 15.74 -8.65
CA VAL A 276 -13.47 14.34 -9.07
C VAL A 276 -14.60 13.60 -8.39
N THR A 277 -15.51 13.02 -9.17
CA THR A 277 -16.71 12.34 -8.67
C THR A 277 -16.55 10.82 -8.58
N GLY A 278 -15.64 10.23 -9.36
CA GLY A 278 -15.43 8.78 -9.33
C GLY A 278 -14.23 8.31 -10.14
N TRP A 279 -13.83 7.05 -9.93
CA TRP A 279 -12.73 6.44 -10.67
C TRP A 279 -12.85 4.92 -10.75
N TYR A 280 -12.26 4.35 -11.79
CA TYR A 280 -12.08 2.91 -11.95
C TYR A 280 -10.76 2.60 -12.64
N CYS A 281 -10.08 1.52 -12.25
CA CYS A 281 -8.86 1.05 -12.91
C CYS A 281 -8.90 -0.46 -13.07
N THR A 282 -8.39 -1.01 -14.17
CA THR A 282 -8.35 -2.46 -14.42
C THR A 282 -7.26 -3.22 -13.62
N CYS A 283 -6.54 -2.54 -12.72
CA CYS A 283 -5.56 -3.19 -11.85
C CYS A 283 -6.23 -4.00 -10.74
N LYS A 284 -5.50 -4.91 -10.10
CA LYS A 284 -6.02 -5.87 -9.09
C LYS A 284 -6.97 -5.25 -8.04
N VAL A 285 -6.68 -4.03 -7.58
CA VAL A 285 -7.44 -3.30 -6.54
C VAL A 285 -8.20 -2.08 -7.07
N GLY A 286 -8.22 -1.88 -8.39
CA GLY A 286 -8.70 -0.65 -9.02
C GLY A 286 -10.23 -0.48 -9.03
N ALA A 287 -10.98 -1.47 -8.57
CA ALA A 287 -12.43 -1.43 -8.37
C ALA A 287 -12.84 -0.71 -7.08
N ARG A 288 -11.93 -0.51 -6.12
CA ARG A 288 -12.25 0.09 -4.82
C ARG A 288 -12.67 1.55 -4.93
N VAL A 289 -13.58 1.95 -4.06
CA VAL A 289 -14.01 3.34 -3.84
C VAL A 289 -13.48 3.91 -2.52
N VAL A 290 -13.05 3.03 -1.60
CA VAL A 290 -12.28 3.43 -0.41
C VAL A 290 -10.83 3.68 -0.83
N GLY A 291 -10.45 4.95 -0.95
CA GLY A 291 -9.17 5.31 -1.53
C GLY A 291 -9.08 4.97 -3.03
N CYS A 292 -7.87 5.08 -3.61
CA CYS A 292 -7.64 4.74 -5.01
C CYS A 292 -6.30 4.03 -5.21
N CYS A 293 -6.11 3.31 -6.32
CA CYS A 293 -4.84 2.62 -6.59
C CYS A 293 -3.74 3.62 -6.99
N ALA A 294 -2.48 3.16 -7.04
CA ALA A 294 -1.35 4.02 -7.41
C ALA A 294 -1.52 4.67 -8.80
N HIS A 295 -2.10 3.94 -9.77
CA HIS A 295 -2.39 4.45 -11.12
C HIS A 295 -3.34 5.64 -11.11
N ILE A 296 -4.44 5.54 -10.35
CA ILE A 296 -5.41 6.64 -10.22
C ILE A 296 -4.74 7.83 -9.52
N ALA A 297 -4.04 7.57 -8.41
CA ALA A 297 -3.38 8.61 -7.63
C ALA A 297 -2.32 9.37 -8.45
N SER A 298 -1.51 8.67 -9.24
CA SER A 298 -0.51 9.30 -10.12
C SER A 298 -1.16 10.16 -11.19
N THR A 299 -2.23 9.68 -11.83
CA THR A 299 -2.97 10.47 -12.83
C THR A 299 -3.61 11.70 -12.22
N MET A 300 -4.27 11.59 -11.07
CA MET A 300 -4.88 12.73 -10.37
C MET A 300 -3.83 13.74 -9.91
N TRP A 301 -2.68 13.27 -9.42
CA TRP A 301 -1.58 14.14 -9.02
C TRP A 301 -0.99 14.87 -10.21
N TYR A 302 -0.75 14.20 -11.34
CA TYR A 302 -0.19 14.85 -12.52
C TYR A 302 -1.16 15.87 -13.13
N LEU A 303 -2.40 15.43 -13.41
CA LEU A 303 -3.39 16.25 -14.11
C LEU A 303 -4.06 17.30 -13.22
N GLY A 304 -4.26 17.01 -11.94
CA GLY A 304 -4.95 17.90 -11.01
C GLY A 304 -4.02 18.84 -10.28
N TYR A 305 -2.75 18.48 -10.06
CA TYR A 305 -1.84 19.27 -9.22
C TYR A 305 -0.56 19.67 -9.95
N SER A 306 0.29 18.70 -10.31
CA SER A 306 1.65 18.95 -10.82
C SER A 306 1.68 19.81 -12.07
N ARG A 307 0.76 19.61 -13.02
CA ARG A 307 0.74 20.41 -14.26
C ARG A 307 0.44 21.89 -14.04
N TRP A 308 -0.23 22.24 -12.93
CA TRP A 308 -0.63 23.61 -12.61
C TRP A 308 0.42 24.34 -11.76
N GLU A 309 1.26 23.59 -11.05
CA GLU A 309 2.42 24.13 -10.32
C GLU A 309 3.61 24.45 -11.27
N LEU A 310 3.61 23.88 -12.48
CA LEU A 310 4.67 24.04 -13.49
C LEU A 310 4.73 25.44 -14.16
N GLU A 311 3.95 26.44 -13.74
CA GLU A 311 4.32 27.85 -13.97
C GLU A 311 5.53 28.28 -13.14
N THR A 312 6.01 27.46 -12.20
CA THR A 312 7.36 27.56 -11.64
C THR A 312 8.26 26.44 -12.17
N PRO A 313 9.15 26.72 -13.14
CA PRO A 313 10.18 25.77 -13.51
C PRO A 313 11.22 25.71 -12.39
N SER A 314 11.05 24.81 -11.43
CA SER A 314 12.17 24.40 -10.59
C SER A 314 13.01 23.34 -11.32
N THR A 315 13.42 23.65 -12.55
CA THR A 315 14.70 23.13 -13.06
C THR A 315 15.75 24.10 -12.54
N CYS A 316 16.34 23.82 -11.37
CA CYS A 316 17.63 24.44 -11.12
C CYS A 316 18.65 23.74 -12.03
N LYS A 317 18.78 24.23 -13.26
CA LYS A 317 19.79 23.81 -14.25
C LYS A 317 21.24 24.01 -13.76
N TYR A 318 21.41 24.55 -12.55
CA TYR A 318 22.69 24.68 -11.86
C TYR A 318 22.98 23.52 -10.88
N ALA A 319 22.02 22.62 -10.61
CA ALA A 319 22.27 21.45 -9.75
C ALA A 319 23.39 20.56 -10.33
N ASP A 320 23.47 20.45 -11.65
CA ASP A 320 24.48 19.65 -12.36
C ASP A 320 25.88 20.31 -12.41
N SER A 321 26.02 21.58 -11.98
CA SER A 321 27.29 22.32 -11.96
C SER A 321 27.77 22.71 -10.56
N ILE A 322 27.10 22.22 -9.51
CA ILE A 322 27.50 22.39 -8.12
C ILE A 322 28.06 21.08 -7.59
N LEU A 323 29.36 21.08 -7.24
CA LEU A 323 30.02 19.93 -6.62
C LEU A 323 29.58 19.75 -5.16
N ASN A 324 29.14 18.54 -4.79
CA ASN A 324 28.78 18.17 -3.42
C ASN A 324 29.93 17.39 -2.76
N ALA A 325 30.55 17.95 -1.72
CA ALA A 325 31.65 17.32 -1.00
C ALA A 325 31.28 16.01 -0.24
N LYS A 326 29.99 15.60 -0.28
CA LYS A 326 29.53 14.29 0.21
C LYS A 326 29.58 13.18 -0.83
N ASP A 327 29.84 13.49 -2.10
CA ASP A 327 29.99 12.49 -3.16
C ASP A 327 31.37 11.83 -3.07
N VAL A 328 31.52 10.94 -2.09
CA VAL A 328 32.55 9.91 -2.10
C VAL A 328 31.95 8.71 -2.84
N PRO A 329 32.58 8.19 -3.90
CA PRO A 329 32.05 7.04 -4.63
C PRO A 329 32.04 5.83 -3.69
N LEU A 330 30.87 5.22 -3.48
CA LEU A 330 30.79 3.88 -2.93
C LEU A 330 30.30 2.94 -4.02
N GLU A 331 31.08 1.89 -4.17
CA GLU A 331 31.06 0.91 -5.23
C GLU A 331 29.68 0.24 -5.39
N THR A 332 29.39 -0.06 -6.65
CA THR A 332 28.31 -0.89 -7.13
C THR A 332 28.29 -2.26 -6.46
N ASP A 333 27.10 -2.73 -6.07
CA ASP A 333 26.73 -4.11 -6.35
C ASP A 333 25.23 -4.28 -6.54
N SER A 334 24.92 -5.03 -7.59
CA SER A 334 23.63 -5.28 -8.18
C SER A 334 22.81 -6.38 -7.48
N ASP A 335 21.51 -6.36 -7.81
CA ASP A 335 20.56 -7.47 -7.85
C ASP A 335 19.66 -7.80 -6.65
N SER A 336 18.37 -7.51 -6.91
CA SER A 336 17.20 -8.42 -7.06
C SER A 336 16.31 -8.71 -5.83
N ASP A 337 15.07 -8.20 -5.83
CA ASP A 337 14.01 -8.76 -4.98
C ASP A 337 13.20 -9.69 -5.88
N SER A 338 13.31 -10.98 -5.57
CA SER A 338 12.55 -12.07 -6.14
C SER A 338 11.10 -11.98 -5.69
N ASP A 339 10.19 -11.75 -6.65
CA ASP A 339 8.80 -12.20 -6.53
C ASP A 339 8.78 -13.72 -6.70
N GLY A 340 8.79 -14.43 -5.57
CA GLY A 340 8.59 -15.87 -5.54
C GLY A 340 7.15 -16.20 -5.91
N PHE A 341 6.98 -16.70 -7.13
CA PHE A 341 5.89 -17.57 -7.51
C PHE A 341 5.95 -18.84 -6.66
N ILE A 342 4.82 -19.23 -6.06
CA ILE A 342 4.55 -20.62 -5.71
C ILE A 342 3.46 -21.07 -6.68
N GLU A 343 3.87 -21.73 -7.75
CA GLU A 343 3.09 -22.82 -8.32
C GLU A 343 3.70 -24.12 -7.80
N GLU A 344 2.81 -24.95 -7.25
CA GLU A 344 2.96 -26.22 -6.50
C GLU A 344 3.50 -26.16 -5.06
#